data_AF-A0A847BDZ5-F1
#
_entry.id   AF-A0A847BDZ5-F1
#
_cell.length_a   1.000
_cell.length_b   1.000
_cell.length_c   1.000
_cell.angle_alpha   90.00
_cell.angle_beta   90.00
_cell.angle_gamma   90.00
#
_symmetry.space_group_name_H-M   'P 1'
#
loop_
_entity.id
_entity.type
_entity.pdbx_description
1 polymer ?
#
loop_
_entity_poly.entity_id
_entity_poly.type
_entity_poly.pdbx_seq_one_letter_code
_entity_poly.pdbx_strand_id
1 'polypeptide(L)'
;VTAWINAVFGLAWEAQHLFLFVGCLAGLSLGSSQSASRTLVGLFSPEQKSAEFFGFWGLANKLAGVFGIVALGLLQSLVGLQASILLCAGLFIMAILICLAVNQTRGQQAAQAWQARHARHQQGADQ
;
A
#
# COMPACT_ATOMS: atom_id res chain seq x y z
N VAL A 1 22.76 17.30 -0.10
CA VAL A 1 21.30 17.35 0.18
C VAL A 1 21.00 18.35 1.30
N THR A 2 21.55 18.17 2.51
CA THR A 2 21.37 19.12 3.65
C THR A 2 21.79 20.56 3.33
N ALA A 3 22.93 20.76 2.68
CA ALA A 3 23.39 22.09 2.25
C ALA A 3 22.46 22.74 1.20
N TRP A 4 21.85 21.93 0.33
CA TRP A 4 20.93 22.42 -0.70
C TRP A 4 19.56 22.78 -0.10
N ILE A 5 19.05 21.95 0.82
CA ILE A 5 17.82 22.23 1.58
C ILE A 5 17.98 23.49 2.43
N ASN A 6 19.12 23.65 3.11
CA ASN A 6 19.40 24.85 3.91
C ASN A 6 19.52 26.11 3.04
N ALA A 7 20.09 26.01 1.83
CA ALA A 7 20.18 27.12 0.89
C ALA A 7 18.80 27.53 0.32
N VAL A 8 17.90 26.57 0.10
CA VAL A 8 16.54 26.83 -0.44
C VAL A 8 15.59 27.40 0.61
N PHE A 9 15.69 26.95 1.87
CA PHE A 9 14.78 27.36 2.95
C PHE A 9 15.35 28.44 3.90
N GLY A 10 16.62 28.84 3.73
CA GLY A 10 17.23 29.90 4.55
C GLY A 10 17.36 29.58 6.03
N LEU A 11 17.37 28.30 6.40
CA LEU A 11 17.40 27.80 7.78
C LEU A 11 18.64 26.94 8.01
N ALA A 12 19.33 27.13 9.13
CA ALA A 12 20.48 26.33 9.55
C ALA A 12 20.01 25.00 10.18
N TRP A 13 19.34 24.15 9.41
CA TRP A 13 18.82 22.89 9.92
C TRP A 13 19.95 21.85 10.05
N GLU A 14 20.13 21.33 11.25
CA GLU A 14 21.11 20.28 11.53
C GLU A 14 20.65 18.95 10.90
N ALA A 15 21.59 18.15 10.38
CA ALA A 15 21.28 16.89 9.68
C ALA A 15 20.43 15.92 10.53
N GLN A 16 20.61 15.95 11.85
CA GLN A 16 19.84 15.15 12.81
C GLN A 16 18.34 15.48 12.77
N HIS A 17 17.98 16.77 12.73
CA HIS A 17 16.59 17.18 12.69
C HIS A 17 15.94 16.90 11.33
N LEU A 18 16.69 16.98 10.22
CA LEU A 18 16.17 16.58 8.90
C LEU A 18 15.89 15.07 8.86
N PHE A 19 16.82 14.26 9.38
CA PHE A 19 16.63 12.81 9.44
C PHE A 19 15.40 12.44 10.30
N LEU A 20 15.25 13.08 11.46
CA LEU A 20 14.10 12.87 12.33
C LEU A 20 12.79 13.27 11.63
N PHE A 21 12.75 14.44 11.00
CA PHE A 21 11.55 14.92 10.31
C PHE A 21 11.15 14.02 9.14
N VAL A 22 12.10 13.67 8.27
CA VAL A 22 11.86 12.77 7.13
C VAL A 22 11.47 11.38 7.63
N GLY A 23 12.09 10.88 8.70
CA GLY A 23 11.73 9.61 9.34
C GLY A 23 10.31 9.62 9.89
N CYS A 24 9.90 10.68 10.59
CA CYS A 24 8.54 10.87 11.07
C CYS A 24 7.54 10.91 9.91
N LEU A 25 7.85 11.67 8.85
CA LEU A 25 6.99 11.78 7.67
C LEU A 25 6.83 10.44 6.94
N ALA A 26 7.95 9.72 6.75
CA ALA A 26 7.94 8.38 6.17
C ALA A 26 7.12 7.42 7.03
N GLY A 27 7.32 7.43 8.35
CA GLY A 27 6.56 6.60 9.30
C GLY A 27 5.06 6.87 9.28
N LEU A 28 4.65 8.15 9.24
CA LEU A 28 3.25 8.54 9.12
C LEU A 28 2.63 8.06 7.81
N SER A 29 3.36 8.19 6.70
CA SER A 29 2.91 7.75 5.37
C SER A 29 2.76 6.22 5.30
N LEU A 30 3.76 5.47 5.76
CA LEU A 30 3.73 4.00 5.84
C LEU A 30 2.61 3.50 6.74
N GLY A 31 2.44 4.11 7.92
CA GLY A 31 1.38 3.74 8.87
C GLY A 31 -0.03 3.99 8.31
N SER A 32 -0.25 5.16 7.70
CA SER A 32 -1.53 5.52 7.09
C SER A 32 -1.90 4.57 5.95
N SER A 33 -0.95 4.27 5.07
CA SER A 33 -1.14 3.35 3.94
C SER A 33 -1.45 1.93 4.40
N GLN A 34 -0.76 1.43 5.45
CA GLN A 34 -1.01 0.10 6.00
C GLN A 34 -2.41 0.00 6.63
N SER A 35 -2.87 1.04 7.34
CA SER A 35 -4.21 1.09 7.92
C SER A 35 -5.29 1.12 6.83
N ALA A 36 -5.13 1.99 5.83
CA ALA A 36 -6.06 2.10 4.69
C ALA A 36 -6.18 0.79 3.91
N SER A 37 -5.06 0.09 3.65
CA SER A 37 -5.07 -1.22 2.96
C SER A 37 -5.92 -2.25 3.71
N ARG A 38 -5.76 -2.35 5.04
CA ARG A 38 -6.51 -3.31 5.86
C ARG A 38 -8.01 -2.98 5.88
N THR A 39 -8.37 -1.69 5.94
CA THR A 39 -9.75 -1.22 5.87
C THR A 39 -10.40 -1.52 4.52
N LEU A 40 -9.70 -1.30 3.41
CA LEU A 40 -10.21 -1.60 2.07
C LEU A 40 -10.54 -3.08 1.88
N VAL A 41 -9.69 -3.97 2.39
CA VAL A 41 -9.95 -5.43 2.36
C VAL A 41 -11.20 -5.78 3.17
N GLY A 42 -11.40 -5.14 4.33
CA GLY A 42 -12.60 -5.30 5.13
C GLY A 42 -13.86 -4.82 4.40
N LEU A 43 -13.81 -3.66 3.75
CA LEU A 43 -14.94 -3.09 3.00
C LEU A 43 -15.32 -3.90 1.76
N PHE A 44 -14.36 -4.54 1.11
CA PHE A 44 -14.60 -5.34 -0.09
C PHE A 44 -14.94 -6.80 0.19
N SER A 45 -14.79 -7.27 1.43
CA SER A 45 -15.09 -8.65 1.77
C SER A 45 -16.52 -8.81 2.29
N PRO A 46 -17.33 -9.75 1.75
CA PRO A 46 -18.64 -10.06 2.31
C PRO A 46 -18.49 -10.79 3.65
N GLU A 47 -19.38 -10.52 4.62
CA GLU A 47 -19.23 -10.95 6.02
C GLU A 47 -18.97 -12.45 6.20
N GLN A 48 -19.58 -13.30 5.37
CA GLN A 48 -19.41 -14.76 5.42
C GLN A 48 -18.09 -15.27 4.84
N LYS A 49 -17.34 -14.43 4.10
CA LYS A 49 -16.06 -14.78 3.46
C LYS A 49 -14.90 -13.88 3.89
N SER A 50 -15.10 -13.01 4.89
CA SER A 50 -14.07 -12.16 5.49
C SER A 50 -12.76 -12.91 5.78
N ALA A 51 -12.82 -14.11 6.36
CA ALA A 51 -11.64 -14.90 6.69
C ALA A 51 -10.79 -15.30 5.44
N GLU A 52 -11.43 -15.67 4.33
CA GLU A 52 -10.72 -16.04 3.09
C GLU A 52 -10.00 -14.84 2.48
N PHE A 53 -10.67 -13.68 2.41
CA PHE A 53 -10.09 -12.45 1.85
C PHE A 53 -8.93 -11.92 2.71
N PHE A 54 -9.06 -11.94 4.04
CA PHE A 54 -7.95 -11.58 4.94
C PHE A 54 -6.79 -12.58 4.85
N GLY A 55 -7.07 -13.87 4.65
CA GLY A 55 -6.07 -14.90 4.38
C GLY A 55 -5.27 -14.62 3.10
N PHE A 56 -5.95 -14.31 1.99
CA PHE A 56 -5.30 -13.95 0.73
C PHE A 56 -4.53 -12.63 0.81
N TRP A 57 -5.07 -11.60 1.48
CA TRP A 57 -4.35 -10.34 1.71
C TRP A 57 -3.05 -10.56 2.50
N GLY A 58 -3.10 -11.38 3.56
CA GLY A 58 -1.92 -11.74 4.34
C GLY A 58 -0.87 -12.50 3.53
N LEU A 59 -1.29 -13.45 2.70
CA LEU A 59 -0.41 -14.18 1.79
C LEU A 59 0.25 -13.24 0.76
N ALA A 60 -0.55 -12.38 0.14
CA ALA A 60 -0.08 -11.40 -0.83
C ALA A 60 0.97 -10.45 -0.21
N ASN A 61 0.72 -9.95 1.01
CA ASN A 61 1.70 -9.11 1.72
C ASN A 61 3.00 -9.84 2.04
N LYS A 62 2.93 -11.12 2.44
CA LYS A 62 4.14 -11.93 2.67
C LYS A 62 4.93 -12.13 1.39
N LEU A 63 4.26 -12.47 0.29
CA LEU A 63 4.89 -12.64 -1.02
C LEU A 63 5.51 -11.33 -1.51
N ALA A 64 4.81 -10.21 -1.37
CA ALA A 64 5.33 -8.88 -1.70
C ALA A 64 6.58 -8.54 -0.89
N GLY A 65 6.61 -8.88 0.41
CA GLY A 65 7.79 -8.71 1.25
C GLY A 65 9.00 -9.53 0.78
N VAL A 66 8.80 -10.82 0.48
CA VAL A 66 9.85 -11.69 -0.06
C VAL A 66 10.37 -11.18 -1.41
N PHE A 67 9.46 -10.84 -2.32
CA PHE A 67 9.81 -10.26 -3.61
C PHE A 67 10.57 -8.94 -3.46
N GLY A 68 10.17 -8.08 -2.52
CA GLY A 68 10.85 -6.82 -2.25
C GLY A 68 12.30 -7.02 -1.83
N ILE A 69 12.55 -7.92 -0.85
CA ILE A 69 13.92 -8.21 -0.40
C ILE A 69 14.76 -8.85 -1.50
N VAL A 70 14.21 -9.84 -2.22
CA VAL A 70 14.93 -10.52 -3.29
C VAL A 70 15.23 -9.57 -4.45
N ALA A 71 14.27 -8.75 -4.86
CA ALA A 71 14.45 -7.76 -5.92
C ALA A 71 15.50 -6.70 -5.52
N LEU A 72 15.45 -6.19 -4.29
CA LEU A 72 16.44 -5.23 -3.79
C LEU A 72 17.84 -5.85 -3.71
N GLY A 73 17.97 -7.09 -3.23
CA GLY A 73 19.24 -7.81 -3.14
C GLY A 73 19.86 -8.11 -4.51
N LEU A 74 19.05 -8.55 -5.47
CA LEU A 74 19.48 -8.78 -6.86
C LEU A 74 19.85 -7.47 -7.56
N LEU A 75 19.12 -6.39 -7.33
CA LEU A 75 19.48 -5.10 -7.95
C LEU A 75 20.75 -4.52 -7.35
N GLN A 76 20.93 -4.63 -6.03
CA GLN A 76 22.12 -4.16 -5.36
C GLN A 76 23.38 -4.87 -5.88
N SER A 77 23.29 -6.16 -6.21
CA SER A 77 24.42 -6.90 -6.77
C SER A 77 24.75 -6.56 -8.23
N LEU A 78 23.76 -6.09 -9.01
CA LEU A 78 23.92 -5.79 -10.43
C LEU A 78 24.27 -4.32 -10.74
N VAL A 79 23.72 -3.35 -9.99
CA VAL A 79 23.71 -1.92 -10.40
C VAL A 79 24.24 -0.95 -9.33
N GLY A 80 24.50 -1.43 -8.10
CA GLY A 80 25.04 -0.63 -7.01
C GLY A 80 24.01 0.24 -6.26
N LEU A 81 24.39 0.75 -5.08
CA LEU A 81 23.49 1.31 -4.07
C LEU A 81 22.63 2.50 -4.56
N GLN A 82 23.15 3.34 -5.46
CA GLN A 82 22.44 4.52 -5.98
C GLN A 82 21.28 4.15 -6.92
N ALA A 83 21.42 3.08 -7.70
CA ALA A 83 20.37 2.62 -8.60
C ALA A 83 19.22 1.93 -7.84
N SER A 84 19.50 1.26 -6.71
CA SER A 84 18.47 0.67 -5.86
C SER A 84 17.51 1.71 -5.27
N ILE A 85 18.01 2.90 -4.93
CA ILE A 85 17.16 4.03 -4.48
C ILE A 85 16.26 4.54 -5.61
N LEU A 86 16.81 4.67 -6.82
CA LEU A 86 16.04 5.09 -8.00
C LEU A 86 14.99 4.04 -8.40
N LEU A 87 15.29 2.76 -8.28
CA LEU A 87 14.29 1.70 -8.48
C LEU A 87 13.20 1.77 -7.41
N CYS A 88 13.55 1.95 -6.13
CA CYS A 88 12.56 2.05 -5.06
C CYS A 88 11.60 3.23 -5.31
N ALA A 89 12.13 4.36 -5.78
CA ALA A 89 11.32 5.49 -6.25
C ALA A 89 10.45 5.12 -7.47
N GLY A 90 10.99 4.40 -8.45
CA GLY A 90 10.25 3.91 -9.61
C GLY A 90 9.10 2.94 -9.27
N LEU A 91 9.33 2.02 -8.33
CA LEU A 91 8.29 1.10 -7.81
C LEU A 91 7.18 1.88 -7.10
N PHE A 92 7.54 2.93 -6.35
CA PHE A 92 6.57 3.82 -5.73
C PHE A 92 5.70 4.56 -6.75
N ILE A 93 6.32 5.09 -7.82
CA ILE A 93 5.59 5.73 -8.92
C ILE A 93 4.65 4.73 -9.60
N MET A 94 5.13 3.52 -9.90
CA MET A 94 4.30 2.48 -10.49
C MET A 94 3.12 2.10 -9.57
N ALA A 95 3.34 1.98 -8.27
CA ALA A 95 2.28 1.73 -7.29
C ALA A 95 1.24 2.86 -7.27
N ILE A 96 1.67 4.13 -7.35
CA ILE A 96 0.77 5.29 -7.45
C ILE A 96 -0.07 5.21 -8.73
N LEU A 97 0.55 4.94 -9.88
CA LEU A 97 -0.17 4.82 -11.16
C LEU A 97 -1.22 3.70 -11.13
N ILE A 98 -0.90 2.55 -10.53
CA ILE A 98 -1.85 1.45 -10.35
C ILE A 98 -2.99 1.86 -9.41
N CYS A 99 -2.69 2.55 -8.30
CA CYS A 99 -3.70 3.07 -7.37
C CYS A 99 -4.64 4.08 -8.03
N LEU A 100 -4.14 4.92 -8.95
CA LEU A 100 -4.99 5.85 -9.70
C LEU A 100 -5.96 5.14 -10.64
N ALA A 101 -5.60 3.94 -11.13
CA ALA A 101 -6.48 3.12 -11.96
C ALA A 101 -7.55 2.35 -11.16
N VAL A 102 -7.44 2.29 -9.83
CA VAL A 102 -8.42 1.62 -8.97
C VAL A 102 -9.69 2.46 -8.85
N ASN A 103 -10.79 1.93 -9.39
CA ASN A 103 -12.11 2.54 -9.30
C ASN A 103 -12.84 2.05 -8.03
N GLN A 104 -12.86 2.89 -7.00
CA GLN A 104 -13.48 2.59 -5.70
C GLN A 104 -14.98 2.32 -5.81
N THR A 105 -15.68 3.01 -6.72
CA THR A 105 -17.13 2.89 -6.93
C THR A 105 -17.51 1.50 -7.46
N ARG A 106 -16.71 0.92 -8.36
CA ARG A 106 -16.93 -0.45 -8.86
C ARG A 106 -16.75 -1.50 -7.76
N GLY A 107 -15.79 -1.30 -6.85
CA GLY A 107 -15.55 -2.21 -5.73
C GLY A 107 -16.73 -2.28 -4.76
N GLN A 108 -17.29 -1.12 -4.40
CA GLN A 108 -18.46 -1.05 -3.51
C GLN A 108 -19.73 -1.64 -4.15
N GLN A 109 -19.98 -1.37 -5.43
CA GLN A 109 -21.12 -1.92 -6.16
C GLN A 109 -21.06 -3.45 -6.30
N ALA A 110 -19.86 -4.02 -6.51
CA ALA A 110 -19.67 -5.46 -6.59
C ALA A 110 -19.99 -6.16 -5.26
N ALA A 111 -19.58 -5.56 -4.13
CA ALA A 111 -19.88 -6.08 -2.79
C ALA A 111 -21.40 -6.05 -2.50
N GLN A 112 -22.06 -4.93 -2.79
CA GLN A 112 -23.52 -4.79 -2.60
C GLN A 112 -24.31 -5.74 -3.52
N ALA A 113 -23.90 -5.92 -4.77
CA ALA A 113 -24.55 -6.82 -5.72
C ALA A 113 -24.41 -8.31 -5.32
N TRP A 114 -23.37 -8.68 -4.58
CA TRP A 114 -23.22 -10.03 -4.04
C TRP A 114 -24.17 -10.26 -2.85
N GLN A 115 -24.27 -9.29 -1.93
CA GLN A 115 -25.21 -9.32 -0.80
C GLN A 115 -26.68 -9.36 -1.26
N ALA A 116 -27.05 -8.54 -2.24
CA ALA A 116 -28.42 -8.50 -2.79
C ALA A 116 -28.82 -9.79 -3.55
N ARG A 117 -27.86 -10.59 -4.00
CA ARG A 117 -28.13 -11.90 -4.62
C ARG A 117 -28.35 -12.99 -3.58
N HIS A 118 -27.60 -12.99 -2.48
CA HIS A 118 -27.75 -14.00 -1.42
C HIS A 118 -29.00 -13.77 -0.56
N ALA A 119 -29.38 -12.52 -0.29
CA ALA A 119 -30.63 -12.20 0.42
C ALA A 119 -31.87 -12.74 -0.30
N ARG A 120 -31.89 -12.71 -1.64
CA ARG A 120 -33.00 -13.23 -2.46
C ARG A 120 -33.11 -14.77 -2.47
N HIS A 121 -32.00 -15.49 -2.32
CA HIS A 121 -32.02 -16.95 -2.24
C HIS A 121 -32.48 -17.46 -0.86
N GLN A 122 -32.23 -16.72 0.23
CA GLN A 122 -32.77 -17.06 1.54
C GLN A 122 -34.29 -16.84 1.64
N GLN A 123 -34.82 -15.77 1.04
CA GLN A 123 -36.27 -15.51 1.04
C GLN A 123 -37.09 -16.49 0.19
N GLY A 124 -36.49 -17.10 -0.84
CA GLY A 124 -37.16 -18.11 -1.67
C GLY A 124 -37.08 -19.55 -1.12
N ALA A 125 -36.28 -19.78 -0.08
CA ALA A 125 -36.19 -21.08 0.61
C ALA A 125 -37.09 -21.16 1.85
N ASP A 126 -37.55 -20.02 2.35
CA ASP A 126 -38.49 -19.88 3.48
C ASP A 126 -39.98 -19.76 3.03
N GLN A 127 -40.27 -19.86 1.72
CA GLN A 127 -41.62 -19.92 1.14
C GLN A 127 -41.93 -21.31 0.59
#